data_AF-A0A2G9S130-F1
#
_entry.id   AF-A0A2G9S130-F1
#
_cell.length_a   1.000
_cell.length_b   1.000
_cell.length_c   1.000
_cell.angle_alpha   90.00
_cell.angle_beta   90.00
_cell.angle_gamma   90.00
#
_symmetry.space_group_name_H-M   'P 1'
#
loop_
_entity.id
_entity.type
_entity.pdbx_description
1 polymer ?
#
loop_
_entity_poly.entity_id
_entity_poly.type
_entity_poly.pdbx_seq_one_letter_code
_entity_poly.pdbx_strand_id
1 'polypeptide(L)' 'MSFIEIVEMMDIFKRADYDGKHGPYPNPNVRKAKIMTKVMKSLHRILGYDDPRIN' A
#
# COMPACT_ATOMS: atom_id res chain seq x y z
N MET A 1 -7.77 -6.75 -10.02
CA MET A 1 -7.42 -6.72 -8.59
C MET A 1 -8.72 -6.65 -7.81
N SER A 2 -9.00 -7.61 -6.95
CA SER A 2 -10.23 -7.68 -6.16
C SER A 2 -10.06 -6.95 -4.82
N PHE A 3 -11.18 -6.54 -4.20
CA PHE A 3 -11.17 -5.94 -2.85
C PHE A 3 -10.46 -6.84 -1.82
N ILE A 4 -10.59 -8.15 -1.98
CA ILE A 4 -9.97 -9.17 -1.11
C ILE A 4 -8.45 -9.09 -1.17
N GLU A 5 -7.86 -8.94 -2.36
CA GLU A 5 -6.40 -8.83 -2.52
C GLU A 5 -5.84 -7.53 -1.90
N ILE A 6 -6.63 -6.44 -1.89
CA ILE A 6 -6.25 -5.17 -1.24
C ILE A 6 -6.28 -5.33 0.28
N VAL A 7 -7.31 -6.00 0.82
CA VAL A 7 -7.44 -6.27 2.25
C VAL A 7 -6.32 -7.20 2.73
N GLU A 8 -5.98 -8.25 1.96
CA GLU A 8 -4.87 -9.15 2.26
C GLU A 8 -3.52 -8.42 2.25
N MET A 9 -3.25 -7.55 1.27
CA MET A 9 -2.03 -6.74 1.28
C MET A 9 -1.98 -5.76 2.47
N MET A 10 -3.11 -5.19 2.86
CA MET A 10 -3.20 -4.30 4.02
C MET A 10 -3.00 -5.07 5.34
N ASP A 11 -3.45 -6.33 5.42
CA ASP A 11 -3.27 -7.19 6.58
C ASP A 11 -1.80 -7.63 6.74
N ILE A 12 -1.16 -8.02 5.63
CA ILE A 12 0.30 -8.28 5.59
C ILE A 12 1.08 -7.03 6.02
N PHE A 13 0.65 -5.85 5.56
CA PHE A 13 1.25 -4.58 5.95
C PHE A 13 1.13 -4.32 7.46
N LYS A 14 -0.06 -4.51 8.04
CA LYS A 14 -0.26 -4.37 9.49
C LYS A 14 0.59 -5.35 10.30
N ARG A 15 0.71 -6.60 9.85
CA ARG A 15 1.57 -7.62 10.49
C ARG A 15 3.06 -7.27 10.42
N ALA A 16 3.53 -6.78 9.28
CA ALA A 16 4.92 -6.38 9.10
C ALA A 16 5.31 -5.15 9.93
N ASP A 17 4.36 -4.23 10.18
CA ASP A 17 4.55 -3.08 11.06
C ASP A 17 4.53 -3.48 12.56
N TYR A 18 3.81 -4.53 12.93
CA TYR A 18 3.67 -5.01 14.33
C TYR A 18 4.78 -5.97 14.81
N ASP A 19 5.53 -6.62 13.92
CA ASP A 19 6.50 -7.67 14.31
C ASP A 19 7.68 -7.12 15.11
N GLY A 20 7.95 -5.81 15.16
CA GLY A 20 8.99 -5.21 16.03
C GLY A 20 10.44 -5.69 15.79
N LYS A 21 10.65 -6.72 14.96
CA LYS A 21 11.95 -7.31 14.58
C LYS A 21 12.76 -6.44 13.65
N HIS A 22 12.12 -5.44 13.06
CA HIS A 22 12.82 -4.40 12.32
C HIS A 22 13.26 -3.33 13.32
N GLY A 23 14.43 -3.54 13.94
CA GLY A 23 15.14 -2.49 14.69
C GLY A 23 15.17 -1.19 13.88
N PRO A 24 15.26 -0.02 14.53
CA PRO A 24 14.84 1.27 14.01
C PRO A 24 15.41 1.50 12.61
N TYR A 25 14.62 1.13 11.60
CA TYR A 25 14.93 1.51 10.23
C TYR A 25 14.93 3.04 10.26
N PRO A 26 15.88 3.73 9.61
CA PRO A 26 16.07 5.17 9.82
C PRO A 26 14.80 6.00 9.60
N ASN A 27 13.81 5.47 8.87
CA ASN A 27 12.49 6.04 8.82
C ASN A 27 11.39 4.99 8.53
N PRO A 28 10.64 4.53 9.54
CA PRO A 28 9.46 3.67 9.36
C PRO A 28 8.42 4.28 8.41
N ASN A 29 8.31 5.62 8.39
CA ASN A 29 7.37 6.33 7.52
C ASN A 29 7.73 6.20 6.04
N VAL A 30 9.01 6.04 5.68
CA VAL A 30 9.42 5.87 4.27
C VAL A 30 8.99 4.50 3.74
N ARG A 31 9.13 3.45 4.54
CA ARG A 31 8.67 2.10 4.16
C ARG A 31 7.14 2.07 4.03
N LYS A 32 6.45 2.65 4.99
CA LYS A 32 4.99 2.82 4.99
C LYS A 32 4.50 3.61 3.79
N ALA A 33 5.16 4.74 3.47
CA ALA A 33 4.83 5.56 2.32
C ALA A 33 5.02 4.82 0.99
N LYS A 34 6.12 4.07 0.83
CA LYS A 34 6.44 3.32 -0.40
C LYS A 34 5.46 2.16 -0.66
N ILE A 35 4.92 1.57 0.41
CA ILE A 35 3.88 0.52 0.32
C ILE A 35 2.52 1.17 0.03
N MET A 36 2.16 2.25 0.75
CA MET A 36 0.95 3.03 0.48
C MET A 36 0.90 3.54 -0.97
N THR A 37 2.04 3.98 -1.55
CA THR A 37 2.07 4.39 -2.96
C THR A 37 1.82 3.23 -3.92
N LYS A 38 2.29 2.02 -3.63
CA LYS A 38 1.99 0.83 -4.45
C LYS A 38 0.52 0.45 -4.37
N VAL A 39 -0.07 0.44 -3.17
CA VAL A 39 -1.49 0.16 -2.96
C VAL A 39 -2.35 1.22 -3.65
N MET A 40 -2.06 2.50 -3.44
CA MET A 40 -2.80 3.61 -4.04
C MET A 40 -2.70 3.61 -5.57
N LYS A 41 -1.52 3.32 -6.13
CA LYS A 41 -1.37 3.20 -7.59
C LYS A 41 -2.17 2.02 -8.17
N SER A 42 -2.30 0.92 -7.42
CA SER A 42 -3.17 -0.19 -7.83
C SER A 42 -4.65 0.18 -7.75
N LEU A 43 -5.04 0.95 -6.72
CA LEU A 43 -6.41 1.41 -6.51
C LEU A 43 -6.82 2.44 -7.57
N HIS A 44 -5.94 3.36 -7.93
CA HIS A 44 -6.14 4.37 -8.97
C HIS A 44 -6.47 3.74 -10.33
N ARG A 45 -5.76 2.66 -10.69
CA ARG A 45 -6.02 1.86 -11.90
C ARG A 45 -7.39 1.17 -11.89
N ILE A 46 -7.85 0.71 -10.73
CA ILE A 46 -9.15 0.04 -10.58
C ILE A 46 -10.29 1.06 -10.63
N LEU A 47 -10.08 2.23 -10.01
CA LEU A 47 -11.06 3.32 -9.97
C LEU A 47 -11.09 4.14 -11.27
N GLY A 48 -10.27 3.80 -12.25
CA GLY A 48 -10.22 4.48 -13.55
C GLY A 48 -9.64 5.89 -13.48
N TYR A 49 -9.08 6.32 -12.35
CA TYR A 49 -8.47 7.65 -12.23
C TYR A 49 -7.21 7.83 -13.10
N ASP A 50 -6.63 6.73 -13.60
CA ASP A 50 -5.58 6.76 -14.63
C ASP A 50 -6.13 6.86 -16.08
N ASP A 51 -7.46 6.92 -16.27
CA ASP A 51 -8.06 7.14 -17.59
C ASP A 51 -7.82 8.61 -17.99
N PRO A 52 -7.10 8.88 -19.10
CA PRO A 52 -6.83 10.24 -19.56
C PRO A 52 -8.10 11.02 -19.94
N ARG A 53 -9.28 10.39 -19.93
CA ARG A 53 -10.59 11.04 -20.15
C ARG A 53 -11.26 11.54 -18.86
N ILE A 54 -10.73 11.19 -17.69
CA ILE A 54 -11.31 11.53 -16.38
C ILE A 54 -10.63 12.78 -15.76
N ASN A 55 -9.59 13.32 -16.39
CA ASN A 55 -8.85 14.51 -15.94
C ASN A 55 -8.98 15.69 -16.91
#